data_AF-A0A5C3KK79-F1
#
_entry.id   AF-A0A5C3KK79-F1
#
_cell.length_a   1.000
_cell.length_b   1.000
_cell.length_c   1.000
_cell.angle_alpha   90.00
_cell.angle_beta   90.00
_cell.angle_gamma   90.00
#
_symmetry.space_group_name_H-M   'P 1'
#
loop_
_entity.id
_entity.type
_entity.pdbx_description
1 polymer ?
#
loop_
_entity_poly.entity_id
_entity_poly.type
_entity_poly.pdbx_seq_one_letter_code
_entity_poly.pdbx_strand_id
1 'polypeptide(L)'
;MDIPPSYSSEAAPGTSKNTVDDSGTLPTYTFPTKFVIGGVPTDSLLITAPEIKGHLALLNAFAELKKNVHAWPDSIPNMPPDEEKRWGWFVNMAVERFDRWVRALKPTDDSIAIEDVLPPIDVLMVWHSYMLNPRWYAEDGQRLGPILQPLHSIGGKLAASLHHLPEILSTPPSARRVELFKERV
;
A
#
# COMPACT_ATOMS: atom_id res chain seq x y z
N MET A 1 1.74 0.15 -37.06
CA MET A 1 1.60 -0.32 -35.66
C MET A 1 2.99 -0.63 -35.18
N ASP A 2 3.40 -0.04 -34.06
CA ASP A 2 4.70 -0.30 -33.44
C ASP A 2 4.63 -1.68 -32.78
N ILE A 3 5.40 -2.64 -33.27
CA ILE A 3 5.39 -4.00 -32.74
C ILE A 3 6.50 -4.06 -31.68
N PRO A 4 6.18 -4.33 -30.40
CA PRO A 4 7.20 -4.40 -29.36
C PRO A 4 8.19 -5.52 -29.65
N PRO A 5 9.45 -5.38 -29.22
CA PRO A 5 10.46 -6.41 -29.42
C PRO A 5 10.05 -7.71 -28.73
N SER A 6 10.29 -8.84 -29.41
CA SER A 6 10.05 -10.17 -28.84
C SER A 6 11.03 -10.41 -27.69
N TYR A 7 10.52 -10.70 -26.50
CA TYR A 7 11.35 -11.16 -25.40
C TYR A 7 11.89 -12.56 -25.71
N SER A 8 13.21 -12.72 -25.69
CA SER A 8 13.87 -14.03 -25.78
C SER A 8 14.15 -14.57 -24.38
N SER A 9 14.02 -15.87 -24.18
CA SER A 9 14.48 -16.57 -22.97
C SER A 9 16.01 -16.66 -22.90
N GLU A 10 16.69 -16.36 -24.00
CA GLU A 10 18.14 -16.33 -24.05
C GLU A 10 18.64 -14.97 -23.55
N ALA A 11 19.54 -15.01 -22.57
CA ALA A 11 20.24 -13.82 -22.12
C ALA A 11 20.95 -13.18 -23.33
N ALA A 12 20.80 -11.85 -23.49
CA ALA A 12 21.56 -11.12 -24.48
C ALA A 12 23.05 -11.45 -24.32
N PRO A 13 23.80 -11.72 -25.40
CA PRO A 13 25.21 -12.03 -25.29
C PRO A 13 25.95 -10.80 -24.74
N GLY A 14 26.12 -10.77 -23.43
CA GLY A 14 27.10 -9.92 -22.78
C GLY A 14 28.46 -10.39 -23.25
N THR A 15 29.25 -9.49 -23.81
CA THR A 15 30.61 -9.79 -24.28
C THR A 15 31.50 -10.14 -23.08
N SER A 16 31.43 -11.38 -22.58
CA SER A 16 32.51 -11.95 -21.79
C SER A 16 33.60 -12.39 -22.75
N LYS A 17 34.50 -11.46 -23.10
CA LYS A 17 35.80 -11.85 -23.63
C LYS A 17 36.53 -12.57 -22.49
N ASN A 18 36.48 -13.90 -22.49
CA ASN A 18 37.39 -14.74 -21.71
C ASN A 18 38.79 -14.64 -22.33
N THR A 19 39.45 -13.50 -22.14
CA THR A 19 40.90 -13.42 -22.20
C THR A 19 41.41 -13.54 -20.77
N VAL A 20 42.09 -14.65 -20.53
CA VAL A 20 42.82 -14.96 -19.31
C VAL A 20 43.91 -13.90 -19.13
N ASP A 21 43.60 -12.84 -18.37
CA ASP A 21 44.51 -12.01 -17.58
C ASP A 21 43.70 -10.82 -17.05
N ASP A 22 43.00 -11.00 -15.94
CA ASP A 22 42.80 -9.89 -15.00
C ASP A 22 42.54 -10.45 -13.61
N SER A 23 43.46 -10.16 -12.69
CA SER A 23 43.22 -10.24 -11.25
C SER A 23 42.34 -9.05 -10.82
N GLY A 24 41.29 -8.80 -11.61
CA GLY A 24 40.41 -7.66 -11.50
C GLY A 24 39.48 -7.85 -10.33
N THR A 25 39.81 -7.20 -9.22
CA THR A 25 38.84 -6.96 -8.14
C THR A 25 37.58 -6.37 -8.78
N LEU A 26 36.42 -7.00 -8.53
CA LEU A 26 35.14 -6.44 -8.97
C LEU A 26 35.09 -4.97 -8.54
N PRO A 27 34.62 -4.05 -9.40
CA PRO A 27 34.52 -2.65 -9.05
C PRO A 27 33.71 -2.53 -7.76
N THR A 28 34.33 -1.94 -6.73
CA THR A 28 33.67 -1.69 -5.45
C THR A 28 32.50 -0.74 -5.68
N TYR A 29 31.30 -1.31 -5.77
CA TYR A 29 30.07 -0.53 -5.89
C TYR A 29 29.61 -0.10 -4.51
N THR A 30 29.53 1.21 -4.29
CA THR A 30 28.89 1.78 -3.10
C THR A 30 27.50 2.26 -3.50
N PHE A 31 26.46 1.72 -2.88
CA PHE A 31 25.10 2.14 -3.16
C PHE A 31 24.90 3.61 -2.77
N PRO A 32 24.36 4.47 -3.66
CA PRO A 32 24.12 5.88 -3.36
C PRO A 32 23.15 6.03 -2.18
N THR A 33 23.45 6.93 -1.25
CA THR A 33 22.55 7.25 -0.13
C THR A 33 21.60 8.41 -0.45
N LYS A 34 21.78 9.06 -1.60
CA LYS A 34 21.01 10.20 -2.11
C LYS A 34 20.93 10.16 -3.64
N PHE A 35 19.88 10.77 -4.18
CA PHE A 35 19.65 10.88 -5.62
C PHE A 35 19.38 12.34 -6.00
N VAL A 36 19.52 12.70 -7.27
CA VAL A 36 19.10 14.01 -7.79
C VAL A 36 17.91 13.81 -8.71
N ILE A 37 16.77 14.42 -8.36
CA ILE A 37 15.51 14.29 -9.09
C ILE A 37 15.06 15.68 -9.51
N GLY A 38 14.90 15.93 -10.81
CA GLY A 38 14.53 17.26 -11.31
C GLY A 38 15.50 18.37 -10.90
N GLY A 39 16.78 18.04 -10.69
CA GLY A 39 17.81 18.99 -10.21
C GLY A 39 17.83 19.19 -8.69
N VAL A 40 16.92 18.56 -7.94
CA VAL A 40 16.86 18.64 -6.48
C VAL A 40 17.48 17.38 -5.87
N PRO A 41 18.52 17.50 -5.02
CA PRO A 41 19.07 16.37 -4.30
C PRO A 41 18.09 15.90 -3.21
N THR A 42 18.00 14.59 -3.00
CA THR A 42 17.22 14.00 -1.92
C THR A 42 17.99 14.08 -0.60
N ASP A 43 17.28 14.21 0.51
CA ASP A 43 17.90 14.23 1.85
C ASP A 43 18.42 12.85 2.26
N SER A 44 17.75 11.80 1.78
CA SER A 44 18.05 10.39 2.07
C SER A 44 17.68 9.51 0.86
N LEU A 45 17.75 8.19 1.05
CA LEU A 45 17.11 7.23 0.17
C LEU A 45 15.63 7.54 0.04
N LEU A 46 15.07 7.30 -1.15
CA LEU A 46 13.64 7.43 -1.43
C LEU A 46 12.80 6.39 -0.68
N ILE A 47 13.40 5.23 -0.41
CA ILE A 47 12.79 4.13 0.31
C ILE A 47 13.88 3.37 1.07
N THR A 48 13.55 2.93 2.27
CA THR A 48 14.43 2.19 3.16
C THR A 48 13.96 0.75 3.32
N ALA A 49 14.86 -0.15 3.71
CA ALA A 49 14.50 -1.56 3.94
C ALA A 49 13.38 -1.73 5.01
N PRO A 50 13.34 -0.96 6.12
CA PRO A 50 12.21 -0.99 7.05
C PRO A 50 10.86 -0.61 6.41
N GLU A 51 10.83 0.42 5.55
CA GLU A 51 9.59 0.82 4.87
C GLU A 51 9.11 -0.24 3.87
N ILE A 52 10.03 -0.89 3.15
CA ILE A 52 9.71 -2.04 2.29
C ILE A 52 9.10 -3.17 3.11
N LYS A 53 9.68 -3.51 4.26
CA LYS A 53 9.13 -4.53 5.17
C LYS A 53 7.73 -4.14 5.66
N GLY A 54 7.51 -2.87 5.96
CA GLY A 54 6.19 -2.32 6.29
C GLY A 54 5.15 -2.52 5.20
N HIS A 55 5.51 -2.18 3.97
CA HIS A 55 4.64 -2.37 2.83
C HIS A 55 4.35 -3.85 2.56
N LEU A 56 5.35 -4.73 2.67
CA LEU A 56 5.16 -6.18 2.54
C LEU A 56 4.26 -6.75 3.65
N ALA A 57 4.36 -6.26 4.88
CA ALA A 57 3.46 -6.65 5.97
C ALA A 57 2.02 -6.27 5.66
N LEU A 58 1.79 -5.09 5.05
CA LEU A 58 0.47 -4.67 4.59
C LEU A 58 -0.08 -5.59 3.50
N LEU A 59 0.71 -5.92 2.48
CA LEU A 59 0.31 -6.86 1.42
C LEU A 59 0.01 -8.26 1.98
N ASN A 60 0.81 -8.72 2.93
CA ASN A 60 0.56 -9.99 3.63
C ASN A 60 -0.76 -9.97 4.40
N ALA A 61 -1.07 -8.86 5.09
CA ALA A 61 -2.35 -8.70 5.79
C ALA A 61 -3.55 -8.74 4.83
N PHE A 62 -3.43 -8.20 3.61
CA PHE A 62 -4.47 -8.35 2.58
C PHE A 62 -4.61 -9.78 2.08
N ALA A 63 -3.50 -10.51 1.91
CA ALA A 63 -3.54 -11.91 1.52
C ALA A 63 -4.22 -12.78 2.57
N GLU A 64 -3.87 -12.60 3.86
CA GLU A 64 -4.52 -13.29 4.98
C GLU A 64 -6.00 -12.89 5.11
N LEU A 65 -6.35 -11.63 4.86
CA LEU A 65 -7.75 -11.20 4.81
C LEU A 65 -8.54 -11.99 3.75
N LYS A 66 -8.03 -12.09 2.52
CA LYS A 66 -8.71 -12.83 1.45
C LYS A 66 -8.89 -14.31 1.82
N LYS A 67 -7.83 -14.93 2.35
CA LYS A 67 -7.87 -16.33 2.84
C LYS A 67 -8.93 -16.51 3.95
N ASN A 68 -9.01 -15.58 4.89
CA ASN A 68 -9.99 -15.63 5.98
C ASN A 68 -11.43 -15.51 5.47
N VAL A 69 -11.69 -14.63 4.49
CA VAL A 69 -13.00 -14.48 3.86
C VAL A 69 -13.41 -15.76 3.12
N HIS A 70 -12.47 -16.43 2.44
CA HIS A 70 -12.75 -17.70 1.77
C HIS A 70 -13.08 -18.81 2.77
N ALA A 71 -12.50 -18.78 3.97
CA ALA A 71 -12.76 -19.73 5.05
C ALA A 71 -14.04 -19.44 5.86
N TRP A 72 -14.78 -18.38 5.55
CA TRP A 72 -16.03 -18.07 6.27
C TRP A 72 -17.12 -19.12 6.06
N PRO A 73 -18.01 -19.31 7.06
CA PRO A 73 -19.10 -20.26 6.94
C PRO A 73 -20.15 -19.78 5.92
N ASP A 74 -20.78 -20.72 5.22
CA ASP A 74 -21.83 -20.43 4.23
C ASP A 74 -23.14 -19.91 4.85
N SER A 75 -23.20 -19.81 6.18
CA SER A 75 -24.37 -19.31 6.92
C SER A 75 -24.51 -17.79 6.93
N ILE A 76 -23.54 -17.04 6.36
CA ILE A 76 -23.61 -15.58 6.29
C ILE A 76 -24.74 -15.16 5.33
N PRO A 77 -25.73 -14.39 5.78
CA PRO A 77 -26.84 -13.96 4.93
C PRO A 77 -26.38 -13.21 3.69
N ASN A 78 -26.96 -13.55 2.54
CA ASN A 78 -26.70 -12.93 1.22
C ASN A 78 -25.26 -13.07 0.70
N MET A 79 -24.40 -13.87 1.33
CA MET A 79 -23.05 -14.15 0.83
C MET A 79 -23.12 -15.19 -0.30
N PRO A 80 -22.49 -14.93 -1.47
CA PRO A 80 -22.40 -15.94 -2.53
C PRO A 80 -21.59 -17.17 -2.09
N PRO A 81 -22.00 -18.40 -2.50
CA PRO A 81 -21.26 -19.62 -2.16
C PRO A 81 -19.96 -19.76 -2.96
N ASP A 82 -19.95 -19.26 -4.20
CA ASP A 82 -18.78 -19.24 -5.10
C ASP A 82 -17.67 -18.34 -4.55
N GLU A 83 -16.43 -18.84 -4.56
CA GLU A 83 -15.26 -18.21 -3.92
C GLU A 83 -14.94 -16.82 -4.51
N GLU A 84 -14.92 -16.69 -5.83
CA GLU A 84 -14.62 -15.42 -6.50
C GLU A 84 -15.76 -14.41 -6.31
N LYS A 85 -17.02 -14.86 -6.41
CA LYS A 85 -18.18 -14.00 -6.11
C LYS A 85 -18.22 -13.59 -4.64
N ARG A 86 -17.80 -14.46 -3.72
CA ARG A 86 -17.69 -14.17 -2.28
C ARG A 86 -16.67 -13.07 -2.03
N TRP A 87 -15.48 -13.17 -2.64
CA TRP A 87 -14.48 -12.13 -2.56
C TRP A 87 -14.99 -10.80 -3.11
N GLY A 88 -15.60 -10.79 -4.29
CA GLY A 88 -16.19 -9.60 -4.88
C GLY A 88 -17.30 -8.98 -4.01
N TRP A 89 -18.16 -9.81 -3.41
CA TRP A 89 -19.19 -9.37 -2.47
C TRP A 89 -18.58 -8.70 -1.23
N PHE A 90 -17.55 -9.31 -0.64
CA PHE A 90 -16.84 -8.75 0.51
C PHE A 90 -16.16 -7.40 0.16
N VAL A 91 -15.48 -7.33 -0.98
CA VAL A 91 -14.83 -6.11 -1.46
C VAL A 91 -15.84 -4.99 -1.66
N ASN A 92 -17.03 -5.26 -2.21
CA ASN A 92 -18.09 -4.26 -2.33
C ASN A 92 -18.50 -3.70 -0.97
N MET A 93 -18.64 -4.54 0.06
CA MET A 93 -18.91 -4.05 1.42
C MET A 93 -17.74 -3.24 1.99
N ALA A 94 -16.50 -3.57 1.66
CA ALA A 94 -15.33 -2.79 2.07
C ALA A 94 -15.31 -1.41 1.39
N VAL A 95 -15.72 -1.32 0.12
CA VAL A 95 -15.86 -0.04 -0.61
C VAL A 95 -16.92 0.85 0.01
N GLU A 96 -18.08 0.30 0.37
CA GLU A 96 -19.12 1.06 1.09
C GLU A 96 -18.61 1.59 2.44
N ARG A 97 -17.88 0.75 3.19
CA ARG A 97 -17.26 1.16 4.46
C ARG A 97 -16.17 2.21 4.26
N PHE A 98 -15.41 2.14 3.17
CA PHE A 98 -14.43 3.16 2.78
C PHE A 98 -15.10 4.50 2.48
N ASP A 99 -16.16 4.53 1.66
CA ASP A 99 -16.89 5.78 1.34
C ASP A 99 -17.44 6.45 2.61
N ARG A 100 -18.09 5.68 3.50
CA ARG A 100 -18.58 6.19 4.79
C ARG A 100 -17.46 6.73 5.68
N TRP A 101 -16.40 5.95 5.83
CA TRP A 101 -15.25 6.34 6.64
C TRP A 101 -14.63 7.64 6.13
N VAL A 102 -14.38 7.78 4.82
CA VAL A 102 -13.82 8.99 4.20
C VAL A 102 -14.71 10.19 4.44
N ARG A 103 -16.04 10.07 4.26
CA ARG A 103 -16.99 11.17 4.49
C ARG A 103 -17.07 11.60 5.95
N ALA A 104 -16.78 10.69 6.87
CA ALA A 104 -16.81 10.96 8.31
C ALA A 104 -15.48 11.50 8.86
N LEU A 105 -14.41 11.51 8.06
CA LEU A 105 -13.12 12.09 8.46
C LEU A 105 -13.26 13.59 8.71
N LYS A 106 -12.53 14.07 9.71
CA LYS A 106 -12.50 15.49 10.09
C LYS A 106 -11.08 16.02 10.00
N PRO A 107 -10.88 17.32 9.71
CA PRO A 107 -9.54 17.92 9.73
C PRO A 107 -8.79 17.73 11.05
N THR A 108 -9.52 17.64 12.17
CA THR A 108 -8.97 17.38 13.51
C THR A 108 -8.37 15.99 13.67
N ASP A 109 -8.73 15.03 12.81
CA ASP A 109 -8.23 13.66 12.87
C ASP A 109 -6.73 13.56 12.58
N ASP A 110 -6.14 14.58 11.96
CA ASP A 110 -4.69 14.69 11.77
C ASP A 110 -3.92 14.64 13.10
N SER A 111 -4.56 15.07 14.19
CA SER A 111 -3.98 15.02 15.54
C SER A 111 -4.06 13.64 16.21
N ILE A 112 -4.87 12.71 15.68
CA ILE A 112 -5.05 11.36 16.25
C ILE A 112 -3.88 10.48 15.85
N ALA A 113 -3.32 9.70 16.78
CA ALA A 113 -2.22 8.77 16.49
C ALA A 113 -2.57 7.82 15.32
N ILE A 114 -1.59 7.46 14.48
CA ILE A 114 -1.86 6.68 13.26
C ILE A 114 -2.47 5.31 13.61
N GLU A 115 -2.05 4.75 14.73
CA GLU A 115 -2.50 3.48 15.30
C GLU A 115 -3.99 3.51 15.65
N ASP A 116 -4.53 4.68 16.01
CA ASP A 116 -5.92 4.86 16.41
C ASP A 116 -6.82 5.31 15.24
N VAL A 117 -6.27 6.03 14.26
CA VAL A 117 -7.06 6.58 13.13
C VAL A 117 -7.15 5.63 11.92
N LEU A 118 -6.24 4.66 11.81
CA LEU A 118 -6.23 3.71 10.70
C LEU A 118 -7.54 2.89 10.67
N PRO A 119 -8.17 2.75 9.50
CA PRO A 119 -9.38 1.95 9.40
C PRO A 119 -9.04 0.45 9.48
N PRO A 120 -10.05 -0.44 9.57
CA PRO A 120 -9.85 -1.89 9.47
C PRO A 120 -9.18 -2.29 8.16
N ILE A 121 -8.59 -3.49 8.16
CA ILE A 121 -7.70 -3.94 7.08
C ILE A 121 -8.35 -3.98 5.70
N ASP A 122 -9.66 -4.23 5.63
CA ASP A 122 -10.41 -4.30 4.38
C ASP A 122 -10.66 -2.92 3.77
N VAL A 123 -10.92 -1.90 4.61
CA VAL A 123 -11.02 -0.51 4.17
C VAL A 123 -9.64 0.01 3.77
N LEU A 124 -8.59 -0.35 4.53
CA LEU A 124 -7.21 -0.02 4.20
C LEU A 124 -6.78 -0.66 2.85
N MET A 125 -7.27 -1.86 2.53
CA MET A 125 -7.06 -2.50 1.24
C MET A 125 -7.68 -1.69 0.10
N VAL A 126 -8.95 -1.27 0.23
CA VAL A 126 -9.62 -0.43 -0.77
C VAL A 126 -8.87 0.89 -0.95
N TRP A 127 -8.48 1.54 0.14
CA TRP A 127 -7.73 2.78 0.09
C TRP A 127 -6.35 2.59 -0.58
N HIS A 128 -5.66 1.49 -0.27
CA HIS A 128 -4.41 1.14 -0.95
C HIS A 128 -4.60 0.96 -2.45
N SER A 129 -5.62 0.21 -2.89
CA SER A 129 -5.93 0.04 -4.32
C SER A 129 -6.24 1.37 -5.01
N TYR A 130 -6.88 2.31 -4.31
CA TYR A 130 -7.12 3.65 -4.83
C TYR A 130 -5.80 4.43 -5.01
N MET A 131 -4.86 4.32 -4.07
CA MET A 131 -3.52 4.93 -4.16
C MET A 131 -2.66 4.36 -5.30
N LEU A 132 -2.94 3.15 -5.79
CA LEU A 132 -2.23 2.55 -6.94
C LEU A 132 -2.53 3.24 -8.28
N ASN A 133 -3.51 4.16 -8.33
CA ASN A 133 -3.73 5.04 -9.46
C ASN A 133 -3.34 6.49 -9.11
N PRO A 134 -2.03 6.80 -9.06
CA PRO A 134 -1.51 8.02 -8.43
C PRO A 134 -2.00 9.30 -9.10
N ARG A 135 -2.29 9.25 -10.42
CA ARG A 135 -2.84 10.39 -11.15
C ARG A 135 -4.26 10.71 -10.70
N TRP A 136 -5.16 9.72 -10.71
CA TRP A 136 -6.53 9.92 -10.25
C TRP A 136 -6.60 10.29 -8.78
N TYR A 137 -5.78 9.64 -7.94
CA TYR A 137 -5.69 9.95 -6.52
C TYR A 137 -5.33 11.43 -6.29
N ALA A 138 -4.33 11.95 -7.02
CA ALA A 138 -3.94 13.36 -6.93
C ALA A 138 -4.98 14.33 -7.49
N GLU A 139 -5.56 14.03 -8.67
CA GLU A 139 -6.59 14.87 -9.29
C GLU A 139 -7.85 14.96 -8.42
N ASP A 140 -8.28 13.84 -7.83
CA ASP A 140 -9.41 13.81 -6.90
C ASP A 140 -9.12 14.57 -5.62
N GLY A 141 -7.89 14.51 -5.09
CA GLY A 141 -7.50 15.33 -3.94
C GLY A 141 -7.61 16.83 -4.18
N GLN A 142 -7.40 17.28 -5.41
CA GLN A 142 -7.60 18.68 -5.78
C GLN A 142 -9.09 18.99 -5.99
N ARG A 143 -9.81 18.12 -6.70
CA ARG A 143 -11.23 18.32 -7.06
C ARG A 143 -12.18 18.21 -5.88
N LEU A 144 -11.92 17.27 -4.97
CA LEU A 144 -12.72 16.96 -3.78
C LEU A 144 -12.02 17.40 -2.49
N GLY A 145 -11.16 18.41 -2.57
CA GLY A 145 -10.31 18.89 -1.47
C GLY A 145 -11.00 18.96 -0.09
N PRO A 146 -12.16 19.62 0.06
CA PRO A 146 -12.84 19.69 1.37
C PRO A 146 -13.19 18.33 1.99
N ILE A 147 -13.41 17.30 1.17
CA ILE A 147 -13.76 15.94 1.63
C ILE A 147 -12.50 15.10 1.80
N LEU A 148 -11.54 15.20 0.88
CA LEU A 148 -10.36 14.32 0.84
C LEU A 148 -9.13 14.89 1.55
N GLN A 149 -9.11 16.15 1.96
CA GLN A 149 -7.95 16.72 2.66
C GLN A 149 -7.60 15.93 3.94
N PRO A 150 -8.56 15.53 4.81
CA PRO A 150 -8.24 14.69 5.96
C PRO A 150 -7.64 13.34 5.56
N LEU A 151 -8.15 12.71 4.49
CA LEU A 151 -7.63 11.45 3.97
C LEU A 151 -6.18 11.58 3.51
N HIS A 152 -5.84 12.67 2.81
CA HIS A 152 -4.47 12.96 2.40
C HIS A 152 -3.53 13.18 3.59
N SER A 153 -4.00 13.87 4.63
CA SER A 153 -3.22 14.08 5.86
C SER A 153 -2.88 12.74 6.52
N ILE A 154 -3.88 11.87 6.69
CA ILE A 154 -3.69 10.51 7.21
C ILE A 154 -2.78 9.69 6.28
N GLY A 155 -2.89 9.87 4.95
CA GLY A 155 -2.03 9.21 3.97
C GLY A 155 -0.55 9.58 4.14
N GLY A 156 -0.26 10.86 4.39
CA GLY A 156 1.10 11.31 4.72
C GLY A 156 1.62 10.67 6.01
N LYS A 157 0.77 10.55 7.03
CA LYS A 157 1.13 9.87 8.29
C LYS A 157 1.36 8.38 8.09
N LEU A 158 0.51 7.70 7.33
CA LEU A 158 0.69 6.29 6.98
C LEU A 158 2.04 6.08 6.25
N ALA A 159 2.37 6.95 5.29
CA ALA A 159 3.65 6.90 4.59
C ALA A 159 4.83 7.07 5.55
N ALA A 160 4.77 8.07 6.44
CA ALA A 160 5.80 8.31 7.46
C ALA A 160 5.94 7.15 8.46
N SER A 161 4.86 6.40 8.71
CA SER A 161 4.81 5.28 9.66
C SER A 161 5.02 3.91 9.02
N LEU A 162 5.40 3.82 7.74
CA LEU A 162 5.60 2.53 7.07
C LEU A 162 6.59 1.61 7.81
N HIS A 163 7.67 2.17 8.35
CA HIS A 163 8.66 1.40 9.12
C HIS A 163 8.08 0.76 10.40
N HIS A 164 7.00 1.30 10.96
CA HIS A 164 6.31 0.80 12.17
C HIS A 164 4.99 0.05 11.86
N LEU A 165 4.60 0.02 10.58
CA LEU A 165 3.35 -0.61 10.17
C LEU A 165 3.25 -2.11 10.55
N PRO A 166 4.34 -2.92 10.52
CA PRO A 166 4.25 -4.32 10.94
C PRO A 166 3.78 -4.50 12.38
N GLU A 167 4.22 -3.66 13.32
CA GLU A 167 3.78 -3.72 14.72
C GLU A 167 2.30 -3.32 14.87
N ILE A 168 1.87 -2.29 14.13
CA ILE A 168 0.46 -1.84 14.11
C ILE A 168 -0.47 -2.93 13.57
N LEU A 169 -0.03 -3.69 12.58
CA LEU A 169 -0.84 -4.74 11.94
C LEU A 169 -0.81 -6.08 12.68
N SER A 170 0.24 -6.37 13.45
CA SER A 170 0.37 -7.62 14.21
C SER A 170 -0.29 -7.59 15.58
N THR A 171 -0.62 -6.40 16.08
CA THR A 171 -1.31 -6.21 17.36
C THR A 171 -2.82 -6.07 17.18
N PRO A 172 -3.65 -6.57 18.11
CA PRO A 172 -5.08 -6.29 18.11
C PRO A 172 -5.34 -4.78 18.17
N PRO A 173 -6.37 -4.27 17.47
CA PRO A 173 -6.67 -2.84 17.46
C PRO A 173 -7.03 -2.34 18.86
N SER A 174 -6.61 -1.12 19.20
CA SER A 174 -6.98 -0.46 20.46
C SER A 174 -8.51 -0.30 20.56
N ALA A 175 -9.05 -0.26 21.78
CA ALA A 175 -10.49 0.02 21.98
C ALA A 175 -10.89 1.34 21.31
N ARG A 176 -10.02 2.35 21.42
CA ARG A 176 -10.19 3.66 20.79
C ARG A 176 -10.29 3.56 19.27
N ARG A 177 -9.40 2.81 18.61
CA ARG A 177 -9.46 2.58 17.15
C ARG A 177 -10.79 1.96 16.73
N VAL A 178 -11.24 0.95 17.49
CA VAL A 178 -12.48 0.23 17.20
C VAL A 178 -13.71 1.14 17.37
N GLU A 179 -13.78 1.88 18.48
CA GLU A 179 -14.86 2.83 18.76
C GLU A 179 -14.91 3.95 17.72
N LEU A 180 -13.75 4.56 17.43
CA LEU A 180 -13.65 5.64 16.46
C LEU A 180 -14.14 5.22 15.07
N PHE A 181 -13.83 4.00 14.65
CA PHE A 181 -14.33 3.48 13.37
C PHE A 181 -15.83 3.18 13.41
N LYS A 182 -16.33 2.56 14.48
CA LYS A 182 -17.76 2.25 14.63
C LYS A 182 -18.65 3.49 14.64
N GLU A 183 -18.18 4.60 15.20
CA GLU A 183 -18.90 5.88 15.18
C GLU A 183 -19.04 6.48 13.77
N ARG A 184 -18.23 6.03 12.80
CA ARG A 184 -18.10 6.63 11.46
C ARG A 184 -18.82 5.84 10.36
N VAL A 185 -19.15 4.56 10.57
CA VAL A 185 -19.51 3.61 9.51
C VAL A 185 -20.81 2.86 9.77
#